data_AF-A0A6J2XR37-F1
#
_entry.id   AF-A0A6J2XR37-F1
#
_cell.length_a   1.000
_cell.length_b   1.000
_cell.length_c   1.000
_cell.angle_alpha   90.00
_cell.angle_beta   90.00
_cell.angle_gamma   90.00
#
_symmetry.space_group_name_H-M   'P 1'
#
loop_
_entity.id
_entity.type
_entity.pdbx_description
1 polymer ?
#
loop_
_entity_poly.entity_id
_entity_poly.type
_entity_poly.pdbx_seq_one_letter_code
_entity_poly.pdbx_strand_id
1 'polypeptide(L)'
;MHVNKKRLEGAQRVMALRVCSAYRTTSTEAALVISSLVPLHLLSRERERLFLKGEVQTRASREMERNLCKIGKREVAECRYCAEPNDTPEHTMFACPRWEQERCEARMMIGGNISADTFLKSITERRENFEGISKLAQNILEAKYSEEQG
;
A
#
# COMPACT_ATOMS: atom_id res chain seq x y z
N MET A 1 9.38 6.39 15.76
CA MET A 1 8.24 6.70 14.89
C MET A 1 6.94 6.43 15.64
N HIS A 2 6.04 7.41 15.76
CA HIS A 2 4.72 7.18 16.34
C HIS A 2 3.78 6.73 15.22
N VAL A 3 3.47 5.43 15.17
CA VAL A 3 2.62 4.86 14.11
C VAL A 3 1.16 4.92 14.53
N ASN A 4 0.28 5.41 13.64
CA ASN A 4 -1.16 5.47 13.88
C ASN A 4 -1.83 4.07 13.85
N LYS A 5 -1.52 3.25 14.87
CA LYS A 5 -1.88 1.82 14.99
C LYS A 5 -3.39 1.62 14.83
N LYS A 6 -4.23 2.42 15.52
CA LYS A 6 -5.69 2.27 15.51
C LYS A 6 -6.31 2.41 14.10
N ARG A 7 -5.80 3.32 13.27
CA ARG A 7 -6.34 3.51 11.90
C ARG A 7 -5.93 2.38 10.96
N LEU A 8 -4.68 1.95 11.03
CA LEU A 8 -4.20 0.80 10.27
C LEU A 8 -4.95 -0.46 10.64
N GLU A 9 -5.20 -0.66 11.94
CA GLU A 9 -6.01 -1.77 12.45
C GLU A 9 -7.47 -1.70 11.98
N GLY A 10 -8.07 -0.51 11.85
CA GLY A 10 -9.41 -0.37 11.29
C GLY A 10 -9.50 -0.87 9.86
N ALA A 11 -8.57 -0.45 8.99
CA ALA A 11 -8.51 -0.92 7.60
C ALA A 11 -8.24 -2.42 7.52
N GLN A 12 -7.26 -2.91 8.29
CA GLN A 12 -6.93 -4.33 8.33
C GLN A 12 -8.06 -5.19 8.91
N ARG A 13 -8.85 -4.67 9.84
CA ARG A 13 -10.02 -5.37 10.38
C ARG A 13 -11.06 -5.61 9.29
N VAL A 14 -11.33 -4.61 8.44
CA VAL A 14 -12.26 -4.78 7.32
C VAL A 14 -11.77 -5.85 6.35
N MET A 15 -10.47 -5.87 6.04
CA MET A 15 -9.88 -6.91 5.19
C MET A 15 -9.95 -8.30 5.84
N ALA A 16 -9.56 -8.42 7.10
CA ALA A 16 -9.59 -9.68 7.85
C ALA A 16 -11.02 -10.24 7.91
N LEU A 17 -12.02 -9.41 8.23
CA LEU A 17 -13.42 -9.86 8.30
C LEU A 17 -13.97 -10.35 6.95
N ARG A 18 -13.47 -9.83 5.82
CA ARG A 18 -13.84 -10.36 4.49
C ARG A 18 -13.22 -11.74 4.23
N VAL A 19 -12.04 -12.02 4.79
CA VAL A 19 -11.35 -13.31 4.65
C VAL A 19 -11.97 -14.37 5.55
N CYS A 20 -12.13 -14.08 6.85
CA CYS A 20 -12.58 -15.08 7.82
C CYS A 20 -14.11 -15.20 7.94
N SER A 21 -14.89 -14.25 7.39
CA SER A 21 -16.35 -14.15 7.25
C SER A 21 -17.23 -14.28 8.52
N ALA A 22 -16.77 -15.00 9.53
CA ALA A 22 -17.22 -14.99 10.92
C ALA A 22 -16.22 -14.17 11.77
N TYR A 23 -16.46 -14.03 13.08
CA TYR A 23 -15.57 -13.32 14.03
C TYR A 23 -15.66 -11.77 14.07
N ARG A 24 -16.84 -11.22 13.78
CA ARG A 24 -17.15 -9.78 13.95
C ARG A 24 -16.96 -9.24 15.39
N THR A 25 -16.99 -10.10 16.41
CA THR A 25 -16.86 -9.73 17.84
C THR A 25 -15.46 -9.97 18.42
N THR A 26 -14.54 -10.61 17.70
CA THR A 26 -13.18 -10.87 18.21
C THR A 26 -12.31 -9.63 18.10
N SER A 27 -11.22 -9.59 18.87
CA SER A 27 -10.20 -8.54 18.75
C SER A 27 -9.58 -8.52 17.34
N THR A 28 -9.09 -7.35 16.92
CA THR A 28 -8.46 -7.20 15.60
C THR A 28 -7.23 -8.10 15.48
N GLU A 29 -6.42 -8.20 16.53
CA GLU A 29 -5.23 -9.07 16.55
C GLU A 29 -5.62 -10.55 16.34
N ALA A 30 -6.69 -11.04 16.99
CA ALA A 30 -7.17 -12.40 16.78
C ALA A 30 -7.70 -12.64 15.35
N ALA A 31 -8.45 -11.68 14.79
CA ALA A 31 -8.94 -11.78 13.42
C ALA A 31 -7.80 -11.80 12.39
N LEU A 32 -6.73 -11.06 12.64
CA LEU A 32 -5.53 -11.04 11.79
C LEU A 32 -4.79 -12.38 11.83
N VAL A 33 -4.63 -12.99 13.00
CA VAL A 33 -4.03 -14.34 13.14
C VAL A 33 -4.86 -15.37 12.38
N ILE A 34 -6.18 -15.40 12.56
CA ILE A 34 -7.07 -16.34 11.87
C ILE A 34 -7.01 -16.13 10.35
N SER A 35 -6.95 -14.88 9.90
CA SER A 35 -6.85 -14.54 8.47
C SER A 35 -5.44 -14.70 7.90
N SER A 36 -4.46 -15.14 8.70
CA SER A 36 -3.04 -15.20 8.33
C SER A 36 -2.48 -13.87 7.81
N LEU A 37 -3.02 -12.74 8.29
CA LEU A 37 -2.60 -11.39 7.94
C LEU A 37 -1.66 -10.84 9.01
N VAL A 38 -0.45 -10.44 8.63
CA VAL A 38 0.47 -9.80 9.57
C VAL A 38 -0.02 -8.37 9.87
N PRO A 39 -0.05 -7.92 11.14
CA PRO A 39 -0.37 -6.54 11.47
C PRO A 39 0.52 -5.56 10.70
N LEU A 40 -0.10 -4.66 9.95
CA LEU A 40 0.55 -3.78 8.97
C LEU A 40 1.49 -2.81 9.68
N HIS A 41 1.16 -2.36 10.89
CA HIS A 41 2.06 -1.52 11.69
C HIS A 41 3.38 -2.23 12.03
N LEU A 42 3.39 -3.56 12.18
CA LEU A 42 4.63 -4.33 12.37
C LEU A 42 5.41 -4.46 11.06
N LEU A 43 4.71 -4.72 9.95
CA LEU A 43 5.33 -4.74 8.62
C LEU A 43 5.93 -3.39 8.24
N SER A 44 5.26 -2.27 8.53
CA SER A 44 5.77 -0.93 8.26
C SER A 44 7.05 -0.65 9.05
N ARG A 45 7.08 -1.04 10.34
CA ARG A 45 8.27 -0.90 11.18
C ARG A 45 9.42 -1.78 10.70
N GLU A 46 9.13 -3.01 10.29
CA GLU A 46 10.17 -3.90 9.76
C GLU A 46 10.68 -3.41 8.40
N ARG A 47 9.80 -2.93 7.53
CA ARG A 47 10.21 -2.29 6.26
C ARG A 47 11.11 -1.09 6.52
N GLU A 48 10.73 -0.17 7.41
CA GLU A 48 11.59 0.95 7.81
C GLU A 48 12.96 0.46 8.31
N ARG A 49 12.99 -0.57 9.16
CA ARG A 49 14.24 -1.17 9.65
C ARG A 49 15.11 -1.73 8.53
N LEU A 50 14.52 -2.43 7.56
CA LEU A 50 15.22 -3.02 6.42
C LEU A 50 15.74 -1.94 5.46
N PHE A 51 14.93 -0.92 5.17
CA PHE A 51 15.35 0.25 4.38
C PHE A 51 16.57 0.93 5.02
N LEU A 52 16.54 1.16 6.34
CA LEU A 52 17.67 1.76 7.05
C LEU A 52 18.92 0.86 7.11
N LYS A 53 18.75 -0.46 7.05
CA LYS A 53 19.86 -1.43 7.06
C LYS A 53 20.42 -1.74 5.67
N GLY A 54 19.74 -1.33 4.59
CA GLY A 54 20.10 -1.73 3.22
C GLY A 54 19.92 -3.22 2.93
N GLU A 55 19.23 -3.96 3.81
CA GLU A 55 19.01 -5.40 3.65
C GLU A 55 17.72 -5.63 2.84
N VAL A 56 17.87 -5.85 1.53
CA VAL A 56 16.74 -6.12 0.64
C VAL A 56 16.61 -7.62 0.35
N GLN A 57 15.39 -8.13 0.57
CA GLN A 57 14.87 -9.44 0.14
C GLN A 57 15.33 -10.68 0.94
N THR A 58 14.53 -11.04 1.96
CA THR A 58 14.59 -12.36 2.61
C THR A 58 14.27 -13.49 1.62
N ARG A 59 14.74 -14.71 1.90
CA ARG A 59 14.46 -15.91 1.09
C ARG A 59 12.96 -16.13 0.88
N ALA A 60 12.17 -15.91 1.93
CA ALA A 60 10.70 -16.00 1.89
C ALA A 60 10.08 -14.96 0.96
N SER A 61 10.60 -13.72 0.96
CA SER A 61 10.17 -12.70 0.00
C SER A 61 10.40 -13.17 -1.44
N ARG A 62 11.61 -13.64 -1.79
CA ARG A 62 11.93 -14.12 -3.16
C ARG A 62 11.05 -15.30 -3.60
N GLU A 63 10.69 -16.17 -2.68
CA GLU A 63 9.82 -17.32 -2.96
C GLU A 63 8.36 -16.89 -3.17
N MET A 64 7.87 -15.95 -2.36
CA MET A 64 6.58 -15.29 -2.59
C MET A 64 6.54 -14.60 -3.96
N GLU A 65 7.59 -13.86 -4.35
CA GLU A 65 7.65 -13.21 -5.67
C GLU A 65 7.58 -14.21 -6.82
N ARG A 66 8.33 -15.32 -6.72
CA ARG A 66 8.27 -16.40 -7.71
C ARG A 66 6.87 -17.02 -7.81
N ASN A 67 6.17 -17.17 -6.69
CA ASN A 67 4.83 -17.72 -6.70
C ASN A 67 3.81 -16.75 -7.32
N LEU A 68 3.98 -15.43 -7.13
CA LEU A 68 3.15 -14.41 -7.79
C LEU A 68 3.32 -14.43 -9.31
N CYS A 69 4.55 -14.65 -9.82
CA CYS A 69 4.79 -14.83 -11.26
C CYS A 69 4.08 -16.08 -11.81
N LYS A 70 4.12 -17.20 -11.07
CA LYS A 70 3.50 -18.46 -11.49
C LYS A 70 1.98 -18.40 -11.64
N ILE A 71 1.30 -17.57 -10.85
CA ILE A 71 -0.16 -17.42 -10.90
C ILE A 71 -0.61 -16.24 -11.78
N GLY A 72 0.29 -15.70 -12.62
CA GLY A 72 0.00 -14.56 -13.50
C GLY A 72 -0.26 -13.24 -12.76
N LYS A 73 -0.04 -13.20 -11.43
CA LYS A 73 -0.20 -11.98 -10.61
C LYS A 73 1.07 -11.12 -10.58
N ARG A 74 2.12 -11.55 -11.27
CA ARG A 74 3.35 -10.77 -11.45
C ARG A 74 3.98 -11.08 -12.80
N GLU A 75 3.42 -10.49 -13.83
CA GLU A 75 4.19 -9.97 -14.95
C GLU A 75 4.30 -8.46 -14.68
N VAL A 76 5.51 -7.91 -14.68
CA VAL A 76 5.66 -6.46 -14.57
C VAL A 76 5.19 -5.91 -15.91
N ALA A 77 3.93 -5.48 -15.97
CA ALA A 77 3.34 -4.94 -17.18
C ALA A 77 3.94 -3.55 -17.45
N GLU A 78 4.14 -3.21 -18.72
CA GLU A 78 4.47 -1.85 -19.11
C GLU A 78 3.35 -0.90 -18.67
N CYS A 79 3.72 0.32 -18.25
CA CYS A 79 2.72 1.30 -17.87
C CYS A 79 1.85 1.67 -19.08
N ARG A 80 0.53 1.47 -18.98
CA ARG A 80 -0.41 1.81 -20.05
C ARG A 80 -0.44 3.32 -20.39
N TYR A 81 0.04 4.18 -19.48
CA TYR A 81 -0.10 5.62 -19.58
C TYR A 81 1.17 6.38 -19.97
N CYS A 82 2.33 5.73 -19.93
CA CYS A 82 3.59 6.37 -20.26
C CYS A 82 4.64 5.32 -20.66
N ALA A 83 5.81 5.77 -21.12
CA ALA A 83 6.89 4.89 -21.59
C ALA A 83 7.67 4.17 -20.46
N GLU A 84 7.12 4.10 -19.24
CA GLU A 84 7.77 3.35 -18.16
C GLU A 84 7.59 1.85 -18.40
N PRO A 85 8.70 1.07 -18.49
CA PRO A 85 8.64 -0.37 -18.75
C PRO A 85 8.01 -1.18 -17.60
N ASN A 86 7.89 -0.59 -16.41
CA ASN A 86 7.38 -1.26 -15.22
C ASN A 86 6.26 -0.46 -14.55
N ASP A 87 5.00 -0.92 -14.65
CA ASP A 87 3.86 -0.38 -13.90
C ASP A 87 3.88 -0.82 -12.43
N THR A 88 4.92 -0.41 -11.71
CA THR A 88 5.01 -0.69 -10.27
C THR A 88 4.08 0.25 -9.49
N PRO A 89 3.63 -0.15 -8.28
CA PRO A 89 2.90 0.76 -7.39
C PRO A 89 3.69 2.04 -7.10
N GLU A 90 5.02 1.97 -6.98
CA GLU A 90 5.85 3.19 -6.82
C GLU A 90 5.75 4.11 -8.03
N HIS A 91 5.87 3.56 -9.25
CA HIS A 91 5.69 4.35 -10.47
C HIS A 91 4.29 4.96 -10.52
N THR A 92 3.24 4.13 -10.39
CA THR A 92 1.84 4.55 -10.41
C THR A 92 1.58 5.70 -9.44
N MET A 93 1.98 5.55 -8.18
CA MET A 93 1.62 6.51 -7.13
C MET A 93 2.51 7.76 -7.10
N PHE A 94 3.78 7.67 -7.49
CA PHE A 94 4.75 8.75 -7.23
C PHE A 94 5.37 9.38 -8.48
N ALA A 95 5.34 8.72 -9.64
CA ALA A 95 6.08 9.17 -10.83
C ALA A 95 5.23 9.27 -12.10
N CYS A 96 4.21 8.43 -12.25
CA CYS A 96 3.44 8.30 -13.49
C CYS A 96 2.76 9.64 -13.86
N PRO A 97 3.04 10.23 -15.03
CA PRO A 97 2.51 11.55 -15.40
C PRO A 97 0.98 11.63 -15.42
N ARG A 98 0.30 10.52 -15.69
CA ARG A 98 -1.17 10.43 -15.71
C ARG A 98 -1.81 10.90 -14.40
N TRP A 99 -1.16 10.62 -13.27
CA TRP A 99 -1.71 10.86 -11.93
C TRP A 99 -1.16 12.13 -11.25
N GLU A 100 -0.59 13.06 -12.03
CA GLU A 100 0.01 14.28 -11.46
C GLU A 100 -1.02 15.19 -10.82
N GLN A 101 -2.25 15.23 -11.35
CA GLN A 101 -3.33 16.04 -10.79
C GLN A 101 -3.71 15.54 -9.39
N GLU A 102 -3.97 14.24 -9.25
CA GLU A 102 -4.32 13.62 -7.97
C GLU A 102 -3.18 13.74 -6.96
N ARG A 103 -1.92 13.62 -7.41
CA ARG A 103 -0.76 13.88 -6.56
C ARG A 103 -0.71 15.33 -6.09
N CYS A 104 -0.98 16.30 -6.96
CA CYS A 104 -1.04 17.71 -6.57
C CYS A 104 -2.11 17.97 -5.51
N GLU A 105 -3.31 17.40 -5.67
CA GLU A 105 -4.39 17.49 -4.66
C GLU A 105 -3.95 16.89 -3.32
N ALA A 106 -3.30 15.73 -3.34
CA ALA A 106 -2.78 15.11 -2.13
C ALA A 106 -1.68 15.97 -1.47
N ARG A 107 -0.75 16.53 -2.26
CA ARG A 107 0.31 17.44 -1.75
C ARG A 107 -0.28 18.68 -1.09
N MET A 108 -1.34 19.25 -1.65
CA MET A 108 -2.06 20.39 -1.08
C MET A 108 -2.70 20.05 0.26
N MET A 109 -3.33 18.87 0.39
CA MET A 109 -3.91 18.42 1.67
C MET A 109 -2.85 18.14 2.75
N ILE A 110 -1.68 17.67 2.34
CA ILE A 110 -0.62 17.21 3.25
C ILE A 110 0.31 18.36 3.68
N GLY A 111 0.47 19.36 2.81
CA GLY A 111 1.41 20.46 2.99
C GLY A 111 2.85 20.07 2.66
N GLY A 112 3.07 19.10 1.76
CA GLY A 112 4.40 18.64 1.38
C GLY A 112 4.40 17.55 0.31
N ASN A 113 5.59 17.26 -0.23
CA ASN A 113 5.77 16.22 -1.23
C ASN A 113 5.80 14.83 -0.60
N ILE A 114 5.12 13.87 -1.24
CA ILE A 114 5.15 12.46 -0.89
C ILE A 114 6.06 11.76 -1.92
N SER A 115 7.11 11.12 -1.44
CA SER A 115 7.95 10.21 -2.25
C SER A 115 7.87 8.80 -1.66
N ALA A 116 8.36 7.81 -2.41
CA ALA A 116 8.44 6.43 -1.91
C ALA A 116 9.20 6.35 -0.56
N ASP A 117 10.29 7.11 -0.44
CA ASP A 117 11.13 7.12 0.77
C ASP A 117 10.44 7.75 1.98
N THR A 118 9.63 8.79 1.76
CA THR A 118 8.92 9.48 2.84
C THR A 118 7.54 8.90 3.11
N PHE A 119 7.00 8.07 2.21
CA PHE A 119 5.63 7.58 2.24
C PHE A 119 5.22 6.98 3.58
N LEU A 120 5.98 6.00 4.09
CA LEU A 120 5.64 5.30 5.34
C LEU A 120 5.64 6.25 6.55
N LYS A 121 6.56 7.21 6.57
CA LYS A 121 6.62 8.24 7.60
C LYS A 121 5.41 9.17 7.46
N SER A 122 5.20 9.75 6.28
CA SER A 122 4.11 10.69 6.00
C SER A 122 2.73 10.10 6.29
N ILE A 123 2.44 8.87 5.86
CA ILE A 123 1.12 8.22 6.05
C ILE A 123 0.83 7.90 7.52
N THR A 124 1.85 7.75 8.36
CA THR A 124 1.68 7.36 9.78
C THR A 124 1.72 8.54 10.75
N GLU A 125 2.24 9.69 10.34
CA GLU A 125 2.46 10.86 11.20
C GLU A 125 1.18 11.59 11.63
N ARG A 126 0.29 11.91 10.69
CA ARG A 126 -0.91 12.74 10.94
C ARG A 126 -2.15 12.14 10.29
N ARG A 127 -3.31 12.47 10.86
CA ARG A 127 -4.61 11.97 10.37
C ARG A 127 -4.91 12.49 8.97
N GLU A 128 -4.61 13.76 8.74
CA GLU A 128 -4.78 14.49 7.48
C GLU A 128 -3.88 13.89 6.40
N ASN A 129 -2.64 13.50 6.75
CA ASN A 129 -1.74 12.84 5.82
C ASN A 129 -2.28 11.50 5.34
N PHE A 130 -2.77 10.68 6.27
CA PHE A 130 -3.40 9.41 5.94
C PHE A 130 -4.63 9.60 5.03
N GLU A 131 -5.46 10.61 5.30
CA GLU A 131 -6.66 10.90 4.49
C GLU A 131 -6.30 11.34 3.07
N GLY A 132 -5.36 12.28 2.92
CA GLY A 132 -4.90 12.73 1.60
C GLY A 132 -4.29 11.60 0.77
N ILE A 133 -3.44 10.77 1.40
CA ILE A 133 -2.81 9.61 0.74
C ILE A 133 -3.86 8.54 0.39
N SER A 134 -4.79 8.25 1.29
CA SER A 134 -5.84 7.25 1.03
C SER A 134 -6.74 7.69 -0.13
N LYS A 135 -7.05 9.00 -0.20
CA LYS A 135 -7.86 9.57 -1.27
C LYS A 135 -7.14 9.48 -2.62
N LEU A 136 -5.85 9.79 -2.66
CA LEU A 136 -4.99 9.60 -3.83
C LEU A 136 -5.04 8.15 -4.33
N ALA A 137 -4.75 7.19 -3.45
CA ALA A 137 -4.72 5.77 -3.82
C ALA A 137 -6.10 5.28 -4.29
N GLN A 138 -7.17 5.72 -3.63
CA GLN A 138 -8.54 5.39 -4.02
C GLN A 138 -8.86 5.89 -5.43
N ASN A 139 -8.62 7.17 -5.72
CA ASN A 139 -8.91 7.76 -7.02
C ASN A 139 -8.14 7.04 -8.15
N ILE A 140 -6.86 6.73 -7.93
CA ILE A 140 -6.03 5.99 -8.90
C ILE A 140 -6.59 4.59 -9.15
N LEU A 141 -6.91 3.85 -8.09
CA LEU A 141 -7.39 2.47 -8.20
C LEU A 141 -8.77 2.39 -8.86
N GLU A 142 -9.68 3.32 -8.52
CA GLU A 142 -11.02 3.40 -9.12
C GLU A 142 -10.93 3.73 -10.62
N ALA A 143 -10.04 4.65 -11.01
CA ALA A 143 -9.83 5.00 -12.40
C ALA A 143 -9.19 3.84 -13.19
N LYS A 144 -8.14 3.19 -12.65
CA LYS A 144 -7.54 1.99 -13.27
C LYS A 144 -8.57 0.88 -13.46
N TYR A 145 -9.38 0.59 -12.45
CA TYR A 145 -10.42 -0.43 -12.52
C TYR A 145 -11.49 -0.12 -13.58
N SER A 146 -11.93 1.15 -13.66
CA SER A 146 -12.96 1.56 -14.63
C SER A 146 -12.46 1.43 -16.07
N GLU A 147 -11.19 1.72 -16.32
CA GLU A 147 -10.55 1.61 -17.65
C GLU A 147 -10.15 0.16 -18.03
N GLU A 148 -10.17 -0.78 -17.09
CA GLU A 148 -9.98 -2.22 -17.37
C GLU A 148 -11.29 -2.93 -17.72
N GLN A 149 -12.44 -2.36 -17.32
CA GLN A 149 -13.78 -2.93 -17.54
C GLN A 149 -14.49 -2.39 -18.79
N GLY A 150 -13.89 -1.43 -19.50
CA GLY A 150 -14.37 -0.88 -20.78
C GLY A 150 -13.46 -1.24 -21.94
#